data_AF-A0A7S2PXC4-F1
#
_entry.id   AF-A0A7S2PXC4-F1
#
_cell.length_a   1.000
_cell.length_b   1.000
_cell.length_c   1.000
_cell.angle_alpha   90.00
_cell.angle_beta   90.00
_cell.angle_gamma   90.00
#
_symmetry.space_group_name_H-M   'P 1'
#
loop_
_entity.id
_entity.type
_entity.pdbx_description
1 polymer ?
#
loop_
_entity_poly.entity_id
_entity_poly.type
_entity_poly.pdbx_seq_one_letter_code
_entity_poly.pdbx_strand_id
1 'polypeptide(L)'
;RFGLGLRQGSAAHSVPARGLRPAPPFPPLRACMAMDAAVLITCLHGRLLRAIADADRVHYQGLRAAVSAMKRRGAIEAKLARKLVLVDECSALVRHITSASAEDLFNQVEGALRHRPYIERSADIVAPVVPSDEDMVVD
;
A
#
# COMPACT_ATOMS: atom_id res chain seq x y z
N ARG A 1 36.22 54.18 52.70
CA ARG A 1 36.06 54.85 51.37
C ARG A 1 36.76 53.93 50.37
N PHE A 2 36.18 53.24 49.40
CA PHE A 2 34.88 53.10 48.71
C PHE A 2 34.75 51.58 48.42
N GLY A 3 33.63 50.90 48.17
CA GLY A 3 32.29 51.27 47.76
C GLY A 3 31.76 50.08 46.95
N LEU A 4 30.76 49.36 47.49
CA LEU A 4 29.99 48.34 46.78
C LEU A 4 29.23 49.00 45.61
N GLY A 5 29.32 48.41 44.42
CA GLY A 5 28.66 48.89 43.21
C GLY A 5 28.08 47.74 42.41
N LEU A 6 26.80 47.47 42.65
CA LEU A 6 25.90 46.66 41.83
C LEU A 6 25.84 47.19 40.39
N ARG A 7 25.81 46.29 39.39
CA ARG A 7 25.19 46.45 38.06
C ARG A 7 25.10 45.04 37.44
N GLN A 8 23.95 44.38 37.49
CA GLN A 8 22.85 44.42 36.51
C GLN A 8 23.28 44.20 35.05
N GLY A 9 22.74 43.15 34.44
CA GLY A 9 22.86 42.91 33.01
C GLY A 9 22.42 41.50 32.56
N SER A 10 21.24 41.05 32.99
CA SER A 10 20.58 39.87 32.45
C SER A 10 20.22 40.12 30.98
N ALA A 11 21.02 39.57 30.05
CA ALA A 11 20.75 39.62 28.63
C ALA A 11 20.04 38.32 28.21
N ALA A 12 18.71 38.39 28.28
CA ALA A 12 17.79 37.47 27.63
C ALA A 12 18.26 37.17 26.20
N HIS A 13 18.63 35.92 25.95
CA HIS A 13 18.79 35.41 24.60
C HIS A 13 17.40 35.25 24.00
N SER A 14 16.91 36.33 23.39
CA SER A 14 15.72 36.34 22.57
C SER A 14 15.92 35.41 21.38
N VAL A 15 15.20 34.29 21.38
CA VAL A 15 15.04 33.42 20.23
C VAL A 15 14.38 34.24 19.11
N PRO A 16 15.02 34.47 17.95
CA PRO A 16 14.33 35.11 16.85
C PRO A 16 13.27 34.15 16.32
N ALA A 17 12.01 34.54 16.47
CA ALA A 17 10.86 33.93 15.83
C ALA A 17 11.11 33.93 14.31
N ARG A 18 11.52 32.78 13.78
CA ARG A 18 11.56 32.56 12.33
C ARG A 18 10.14 32.70 11.81
N GLY A 19 9.90 33.82 11.13
CA GLY A 19 8.62 34.16 10.54
C GLY A 19 8.05 32.99 9.75
N LEU A 20 6.85 32.55 10.14
CA LEU A 20 6.03 31.71 9.30
C LEU A 20 5.78 32.47 8.00
N ARG A 21 6.40 32.02 6.91
CA ARG A 21 6.00 32.46 5.59
C ARG A 21 4.57 31.96 5.34
N PRO A 22 3.62 32.82 4.92
CA PRO A 22 2.34 32.32 4.45
C PRO A 22 2.59 31.43 3.22
N ALA A 23 2.13 30.18 3.30
CA ALA A 23 2.19 29.27 2.17
C ALA A 23 1.42 29.88 0.98
N PRO A 24 1.92 29.75 -0.26
CA PRO A 24 1.18 30.23 -1.41
C PRO A 24 -0.17 29.49 -1.51
N PRO A 25 -1.26 30.17 -1.92
CA PRO A 25 -2.52 29.52 -2.21
C PRO A 25 -2.33 28.71 -3.49
N PHE A 26 -2.10 27.41 -3.36
CA PHE A 26 -2.06 26.52 -4.52
C PHE A 26 -3.37 26.65 -5.31
N PRO A 27 -3.32 26.81 -6.64
CA PRO A 27 -4.53 26.80 -7.45
C PRO A 27 -5.20 25.41 -7.40
N PRO A 28 -6.54 25.31 -7.43
CA PRO A 28 -7.21 24.02 -7.42
C PRO A 28 -7.05 23.36 -8.80
N LEU A 29 -5.99 22.58 -8.96
CA LEU A 29 -5.91 21.64 -10.09
C LEU A 29 -6.94 20.55 -9.84
N ARG A 30 -8.12 20.69 -10.46
CA ARG A 30 -9.00 19.57 -10.78
C ARG A 30 -8.32 18.67 -11.81
N ALA A 31 -7.22 18.02 -11.41
CA ALA A 31 -6.84 16.75 -12.00
C ALA A 31 -7.81 15.73 -11.40
N CYS A 32 -8.59 15.06 -12.25
CA CYS A 32 -9.36 13.90 -11.86
C CYS A 32 -8.47 12.99 -11.01
N MET A 33 -8.83 12.77 -9.73
CA MET A 33 -7.94 12.22 -8.71
C MET A 33 -7.64 10.73 -8.92
N ALA A 34 -6.86 10.39 -9.96
CA ALA A 34 -6.12 9.15 -9.98
C ALA A 34 -4.96 9.31 -8.99
N MET A 35 -5.23 9.09 -7.71
CA MET A 35 -4.16 8.95 -6.73
C MET A 35 -3.31 7.75 -7.12
N ASP A 36 -2.00 7.95 -7.21
CA ASP A 36 -1.03 6.88 -7.48
C ASP A 36 -1.28 5.71 -6.51
N ALA A 37 -1.51 4.52 -7.07
CA ALA A 37 -1.79 3.32 -6.31
C ALA A 37 -0.67 3.00 -5.30
N ALA A 38 0.59 3.28 -5.66
CA ALA A 38 1.73 3.09 -4.77
C ALA A 38 1.61 3.94 -3.49
N VAL A 39 1.17 5.20 -3.63
CA VAL A 39 0.94 6.12 -2.52
C VAL A 39 -0.22 5.63 -1.66
N LEU A 40 -1.33 5.25 -2.27
CA LEU A 40 -2.51 4.73 -1.55
C LEU A 40 -2.17 3.51 -0.70
N ILE A 41 -1.47 2.53 -1.29
CA ILE A 41 -1.07 1.29 -0.60
C ILE A 41 -0.14 1.61 0.57
N THR A 42 0.88 2.46 0.36
CA THR A 42 1.86 2.81 1.39
C THR A 42 1.23 3.60 2.55
N CYS A 43 0.37 4.57 2.26
CA CYS A 43 -0.35 5.32 3.28
C CYS A 43 -1.32 4.43 4.06
N LEU A 44 -2.06 3.56 3.36
CA LEU A 44 -2.98 2.62 4.00
C LEU A 44 -2.21 1.65 4.92
N HIS A 45 -1.11 1.07 4.44
CA HIS A 45 -0.26 0.16 5.22
C HIS A 45 0.20 0.81 6.53
N GLY A 46 0.78 2.01 6.46
CA GLY A 46 1.28 2.72 7.63
C GLY A 46 0.18 3.09 8.63
N ARG A 47 -1.01 3.49 8.15
CA ARG A 47 -2.16 3.79 9.00
C ARG A 47 -2.67 2.54 9.74
N LEU A 48 -2.80 1.42 9.02
CA LEU A 48 -3.25 0.15 9.60
C LEU A 48 -2.26 -0.36 10.65
N LEU A 49 -0.95 -0.31 10.34
CA LEU A 49 0.07 -0.82 11.25
C LEU A 49 0.12 -0.01 12.55
N ARG A 50 0.02 1.32 12.47
CA ARG A 50 -0.08 2.19 13.66
C ARG A 50 -1.35 1.92 14.45
N ALA A 51 -2.50 1.85 13.79
CA ALA A 51 -3.77 1.58 14.47
C ALA A 51 -3.74 0.24 15.24
N ILE A 52 -3.15 -0.81 14.66
CA ILE A 52 -3.01 -2.10 15.34
C ILE A 52 -1.97 -2.02 16.46
N ALA A 53 -0.81 -1.39 16.22
CA ALA A 53 0.24 -1.25 17.23
C ALA A 53 -0.23 -0.43 18.46
N ASP A 54 -1.03 0.61 18.24
CA ASP A 54 -1.63 1.43 19.29
C ASP A 54 -2.66 0.63 20.10
N ALA A 55 -3.47 -0.19 19.43
CA ALA A 55 -4.46 -1.05 20.08
C ALA A 55 -3.82 -2.19 20.88
N ASP A 56 -2.81 -2.87 20.32
CA ASP A 56 -2.13 -4.00 20.96
C ASP A 56 -1.00 -3.57 21.92
N ARG A 57 -0.61 -2.29 21.92
CA ARG A 57 0.57 -1.76 22.64
C ARG A 57 1.88 -2.49 22.30
N VAL A 58 1.97 -3.06 21.11
CA VAL A 58 3.12 -3.82 20.62
C VAL A 58 3.51 -3.30 19.24
N HIS A 59 4.81 -3.16 18.99
CA HIS A 59 5.32 -2.81 17.66
C HIS A 59 5.46 -4.07 16.80
N TYR A 60 4.92 -4.01 15.59
CA TYR A 60 5.02 -5.08 14.61
C TYR A 60 5.89 -4.64 13.44
N GLN A 61 6.71 -5.56 12.92
CA GLN A 61 7.53 -5.33 11.73
C GLN A 61 6.69 -5.16 10.45
N GLY A 62 5.47 -5.72 10.42
CA GLY A 62 4.56 -5.65 9.28
C GLY A 62 3.16 -6.17 9.61
N LEU A 63 2.22 -5.97 8.69
CA LEU A 63 0.82 -6.35 8.89
C LEU A 63 0.66 -7.87 8.96
N ARG A 64 1.47 -8.67 8.25
CA ARG A 64 1.43 -10.13 8.36
C ARG A 64 1.76 -10.60 9.78
N ALA A 65 2.76 -10.01 10.43
CA ALA A 65 3.13 -10.33 11.81
C ALA A 65 2.02 -9.93 12.79
N ALA A 66 1.45 -8.74 12.61
CA ALA A 66 0.31 -8.26 13.39
C ALA A 66 -0.92 -9.18 13.26
N VAL A 67 -1.27 -9.56 12.03
CA VAL A 67 -2.38 -10.49 11.73
C VAL A 67 -2.16 -11.85 12.39
N SER A 68 -0.94 -12.39 12.35
CA SER A 68 -0.62 -13.66 13.02
C SER A 68 -0.83 -13.58 14.54
N ALA A 69 -0.49 -12.45 15.16
CA ALA A 69 -0.76 -12.21 16.58
C ALA A 69 -2.28 -12.11 16.87
N MET A 70 -3.01 -11.32 16.07
CA MET A 70 -4.47 -11.15 16.23
C MET A 70 -5.26 -12.45 15.99
N LYS A 71 -4.84 -13.28 15.02
CA LYS A 71 -5.46 -14.59 14.75
C LYS A 71 -5.37 -15.53 15.95
N ARG A 72 -4.21 -15.58 16.60
CA ARG A 72 -4.01 -16.42 17.80
C ARG A 72 -4.94 -16.03 18.96
N ARG A 73 -5.38 -14.77 18.98
CA ARG A 73 -6.31 -14.22 19.99
C ARG A 73 -7.78 -14.27 19.55
N GLY A 74 -8.07 -14.75 18.34
CA GLY A 74 -9.43 -14.74 17.78
C GLY A 74 -9.98 -13.34 17.50
N ALA A 75 -9.14 -12.31 17.44
CA ALA A 75 -9.57 -10.91 17.36
C ALA A 75 -9.91 -10.43 15.94
N ILE A 76 -9.70 -11.27 14.91
CA ILE A 76 -9.86 -10.89 13.52
C ILE A 76 -10.49 -12.00 12.67
N GLU A 77 -11.44 -11.63 11.82
CA GLU A 77 -12.07 -12.53 10.85
C GLU A 77 -11.09 -12.94 9.74
N ALA A 78 -11.19 -14.18 9.26
CA ALA A 78 -10.31 -14.73 8.21
C ALA A 78 -10.31 -13.89 6.92
N LYS A 79 -11.46 -13.30 6.53
CA LYS A 79 -11.57 -12.44 5.35
C LYS A 79 -10.76 -11.17 5.50
N LEU A 80 -10.88 -10.49 6.65
CA LEU A 80 -10.12 -9.26 6.92
C LEU A 80 -8.63 -9.56 7.05
N ALA A 81 -8.27 -10.66 7.71
CA ALA A 81 -6.89 -11.10 7.84
C ALA A 81 -6.19 -11.30 6.49
N ARG A 82 -6.87 -11.94 5.52
CA ARG A 82 -6.34 -12.10 4.15
C ARG A 82 -6.11 -10.77 3.45
N LYS A 83 -7.04 -9.81 3.60
CA LYS A 83 -6.88 -8.47 3.03
C LYS A 83 -5.68 -7.73 3.61
N LEU A 84 -5.47 -7.80 4.93
CA LEU A 84 -4.33 -7.16 5.58
C LEU A 84 -2.99 -7.75 5.11
N VAL A 85 -2.93 -9.07 4.93
CA VAL A 85 -1.73 -9.74 4.37
C VAL A 85 -1.47 -9.29 2.93
N LEU A 86 -2.51 -9.18 2.10
CA LEU A 86 -2.38 -8.68 0.74
C LEU A 86 -1.84 -7.24 0.70
N VAL A 87 -2.33 -6.36 1.57
CA VAL A 87 -1.83 -4.98 1.68
C VAL A 87 -0.35 -4.95 2.11
N ASP A 88 0.06 -5.85 3.01
CA ASP A 88 1.47 -6.01 3.41
C ASP A 88 2.36 -6.38 2.22
N GLU A 89 1.93 -7.38 1.44
CA GLU A 89 2.64 -7.86 0.25
C GLU A 89 2.74 -6.79 -0.82
N CYS A 90 1.65 -6.10 -1.13
CA CYS A 90 1.65 -5.01 -2.09
C CYS A 90 2.56 -3.86 -1.64
N SER A 91 2.57 -3.52 -0.35
CA SER A 91 3.43 -2.46 0.15
C SER A 91 4.90 -2.85 0.13
N ALA A 92 5.23 -4.12 0.42
CA ALA A 92 6.58 -4.64 0.25
C ALA A 92 7.03 -4.59 -1.21
N LEU A 93 6.15 -4.99 -2.15
CA LEU A 93 6.44 -4.91 -3.59
C LEU A 93 6.72 -3.47 -4.01
N VAL A 94 5.85 -2.52 -3.67
CA VAL A 94 6.02 -1.09 -4.02
C VAL A 94 7.34 -0.52 -3.49
N ARG A 95 7.80 -0.93 -2.30
CA ARG A 95 9.04 -0.42 -1.70
C ARG A 95 10.33 -0.99 -2.29
N HIS A 96 10.26 -2.18 -2.89
CA HIS A 96 11.44 -2.93 -3.29
C HIS A 96 11.51 -3.25 -4.77
N ILE A 97 10.42 -3.05 -5.52
CA ILE A 97 10.43 -3.22 -6.96
C ILE A 97 11.33 -2.15 -7.58
N THR A 98 12.18 -2.60 -8.49
CA THR A 98 13.04 -1.76 -9.33
C THR A 98 12.73 -2.04 -10.79
N SER A 99 13.09 -1.12 -11.69
CA SER A 99 12.94 -1.34 -13.12
C SER A 99 13.67 -2.61 -13.58
N ALA A 100 14.88 -2.87 -13.07
CA ALA A 100 15.63 -4.08 -13.38
C ALA A 100 14.89 -5.36 -12.95
N SER A 101 14.42 -5.41 -11.69
CA SER A 101 13.66 -6.58 -11.21
C SER A 101 12.33 -6.80 -11.93
N ALA A 102 11.70 -5.71 -12.41
CA ALA A 102 10.45 -5.80 -13.17
C ALA A 102 10.69 -6.35 -14.58
N GLU A 103 11.74 -5.89 -15.24
CA GLU A 103 12.17 -6.36 -16.55
C GLU A 103 12.63 -7.83 -16.49
N ASP A 104 13.44 -8.19 -15.48
CA ASP A 104 13.86 -9.57 -15.27
C ASP A 104 12.67 -10.50 -15.04
N LEU A 105 11.66 -10.07 -14.28
CA LEU A 105 10.43 -10.83 -14.07
C LEU A 105 9.64 -11.00 -15.36
N PHE A 106 9.52 -9.93 -16.16
CA PHE A 106 8.86 -9.98 -17.46
C PHE A 106 9.53 -10.98 -18.41
N ASN A 107 10.86 -10.91 -18.54
CA ASN A 107 11.62 -11.82 -19.40
C ASN A 107 11.53 -13.28 -18.95
N GLN A 108 11.51 -13.55 -17.64
CA GLN A 108 11.30 -14.90 -17.11
C GLN A 108 9.92 -15.47 -17.49
N VAL A 109 8.86 -14.66 -17.35
CA VAL A 109 7.50 -15.08 -17.71
C VAL A 109 7.39 -15.29 -19.22
N GLU A 110 7.94 -14.37 -20.02
CA GLU A 110 7.94 -14.48 -21.47
C GLU A 110 8.67 -15.75 -21.94
N GLY A 111 9.86 -16.01 -21.40
CA GLY A 111 10.61 -17.23 -21.67
C GLY A 111 9.83 -18.49 -21.31
N ALA A 112 9.19 -18.52 -20.14
CA ALA A 112 8.36 -19.66 -19.72
C ALA A 112 7.15 -19.90 -20.64
N LEU A 113 6.53 -18.83 -21.15
CA LEU A 113 5.42 -18.95 -22.10
C LEU A 113 5.88 -19.47 -23.47
N ARG A 114 7.06 -19.04 -23.95
CA ARG A 114 7.65 -19.52 -25.21
C ARG A 114 8.05 -21.00 -25.16
N HIS A 115 8.47 -21.48 -23.98
CA HIS A 115 8.84 -22.88 -23.75
C HIS A 115 7.73 -23.74 -23.18
N ARG A 116 6.49 -23.23 -23.10
CA ARG A 116 5.36 -24.00 -22.61
C ARG A 116 5.10 -25.17 -23.58
N PRO A 117 5.32 -26.44 -23.19
CA PRO A 117 4.87 -27.54 -24.02
C PRO A 117 3.37 -27.40 -24.20
N TYR A 118 2.90 -27.52 -25.44
CA TYR A 118 1.49 -27.62 -25.73
C TYR A 118 0.98 -28.89 -25.02
N ILE A 119 0.40 -28.72 -23.84
CA ILE A 119 -0.40 -29.77 -23.24
C ILE A 119 -1.60 -29.87 -24.17
N GLU A 120 -1.64 -30.90 -25.00
CA GLU A 120 -2.82 -31.31 -25.73
C GLU A 120 -3.97 -31.25 -24.74
N ARG A 121 -4.85 -30.25 -24.91
CA ARG A 121 -6.11 -30.22 -24.19
C ARG A 121 -6.81 -31.51 -24.61
N SER A 122 -6.80 -32.48 -23.69
CA SER A 122 -7.63 -33.67 -23.73
C SER A 122 -9.01 -33.25 -24.22
N ALA A 123 -9.47 -33.93 -25.26
CA ALA A 123 -10.62 -33.61 -26.10
C ALA A 123 -11.98 -33.70 -25.38
N ASP A 124 -12.08 -33.37 -24.09
CA ASP A 124 -13.21 -33.75 -23.25
C ASP A 124 -14.03 -32.59 -22.65
N ILE A 125 -13.87 -31.34 -23.09
CA ILE A 125 -14.70 -30.23 -22.58
C ILE A 125 -15.32 -29.42 -23.73
N VAL A 126 -16.57 -29.82 -24.02
CA VAL A 126 -17.63 -29.15 -24.80
C VAL A 126 -17.57 -29.33 -26.32
N ALA A 127 -18.28 -30.37 -26.79
CA ALA A 127 -18.82 -30.40 -28.14
C ALA A 127 -19.63 -29.12 -28.40
N PRO A 128 -19.56 -28.51 -29.60
CA PRO A 128 -20.46 -27.42 -29.94
C PRO A 128 -21.89 -27.93 -29.83
N VAL A 129 -22.67 -27.35 -28.91
CA VAL A 129 -24.14 -27.46 -28.96
C VAL A 129 -24.54 -26.79 -30.25
N VAL A 130 -24.77 -27.60 -31.28
CA VAL A 130 -25.42 -27.17 -32.51
C VAL A 130 -26.83 -26.73 -32.08
N PRO A 131 -27.24 -25.47 -32.31
CA PRO A 131 -28.63 -25.11 -32.12
C PRO A 131 -29.44 -25.91 -33.14
N SER A 132 -30.36 -26.75 -32.68
CA SER A 132 -31.35 -27.37 -33.55
C SER A 132 -32.24 -26.28 -34.15
N ASP A 133 -32.39 -26.28 -35.48
CA ASP A 133 -33.28 -25.42 -36.26
C ASP A 133 -34.77 -25.77 -36.05
N GLU A 134 -35.22 -25.89 -34.80
CA GLU A 134 -36.62 -26.12 -34.46
C GLU A 134 -37.06 -25.08 -33.44
N ASP A 135 -37.41 -23.89 -33.94
CA ASP A 135 -38.49 -23.03 -33.42
C ASP A 135 -38.62 -21.79 -34.33
N MET A 136 -38.82 -22.02 -35.63
CA MET A 136 -39.40 -21.01 -36.51
C MET A 136 -40.92 -21.17 -36.46
N VAL A 137 -41.53 -20.51 -35.47
CA VAL A 137 -42.98 -20.30 -35.42
C VAL A 137 -43.37 -19.54 -36.70
N VAL A 138 -44.16 -20.19 -37.53
CA VAL A 138 -44.95 -19.55 -38.58
C VAL A 138 -46.39 -19.61 -38.11
N ASP A 139 -47.04 -18.44 -38.09
CA ASP A 139 -48.46 -18.21 -37.73
C ASP A 139 -49.45 -19.26 -38.27
#